data_AF-A0A433ETR7-F1
#
_entry.id   AF-A0A433ETR7-F1
#
_cell.length_a   1.000
_cell.length_b   1.000
_cell.length_c   1.000
_cell.angle_alpha   90.00
_cell.angle_beta   90.00
_cell.angle_gamma   90.00
#
_symmetry.space_group_name_H-M   'P 1'
#
loop_
_entity.id
_entity.type
_entity.pdbx_description
1 polymer ?
#
loop_
_entity_poly.entity_id
_entity_poly.type
_entity_poly.pdbx_seq_one_letter_code
_entity_poly.pdbx_strand_id
1 'polypeptide(L)'
;MIEQETKKIIATSFSLGKKHDYALFKESKIPILKNTKLIVDSGYQGIQKNHNNVLIPTKKTKKNPLNKEQKQYNRLLALLVKKLQIFVKKILIEKYNFN
;
A
#
# COMPACT_ATOMS: atom_id res chain seq x y z
N MET A 1 -1.02 7.54 -3.52
CA MET A 1 -0.94 7.95 -2.10
C MET A 1 -2.22 8.65 -1.71
N ILE A 2 -2.80 8.26 -0.59
CA ILE A 2 -4.05 8.79 -0.06
C ILE A 2 -3.78 9.23 1.37
N GLU A 3 -4.29 10.38 1.77
CA GLU A 3 -4.31 10.80 3.15
C GLU A 3 -5.47 10.07 3.87
N GLN A 4 -5.18 9.41 5.00
CA GLN A 4 -6.11 8.43 5.57
C GLN A 4 -7.36 9.08 6.18
N GLU A 5 -7.27 10.26 6.77
CA GLU A 5 -8.37 10.87 7.54
C GLU A 5 -9.36 11.55 6.60
N THR A 6 -8.85 12.43 5.74
CA THR A 6 -9.59 13.18 4.73
C THR A 6 -9.99 12.36 3.51
N LYS A 7 -9.38 11.18 3.31
CA LYS A 7 -9.52 10.36 2.08
C LYS A 7 -9.08 11.09 0.81
N LYS A 8 -8.32 12.18 0.93
CA LYS A 8 -7.83 12.93 -0.22
C LYS A 8 -6.76 12.13 -0.96
N ILE A 9 -6.92 11.99 -2.28
CA ILE A 9 -5.89 11.43 -3.14
C ILE A 9 -4.81 12.51 -3.32
N ILE A 10 -3.61 12.24 -2.83
CA ILE A 10 -2.46 13.17 -2.94
C ILE A 10 -1.73 12.95 -4.26
N ALA A 11 -1.52 11.69 -4.64
CA ALA A 11 -0.74 11.34 -5.82
C ALA A 11 -1.22 10.00 -6.39
N THR A 12 -1.18 9.89 -7.72
CA THR A 12 -1.40 8.64 -8.45
C THR A 12 -0.21 8.42 -9.38
N SER A 13 0.11 7.16 -9.66
CA SER A 13 1.18 6.79 -10.58
C SER A 13 0.72 5.57 -11.36
N PHE A 14 1.03 5.55 -12.65
CA PHE A 14 0.59 4.51 -13.57
C PHE A 14 1.78 4.09 -14.43
N SER A 15 1.75 2.85 -14.90
CA SER A 15 2.71 2.35 -15.88
C SER A 15 1.99 1.49 -16.90
N LEU A 16 2.48 1.54 -18.14
CA LEU A 16 2.04 0.62 -19.18
C LEU A 16 2.67 -0.76 -18.95
N GLY A 17 1.87 -1.82 -19.15
CA GLY A 17 2.32 -3.20 -19.01
C GLY A 17 2.47 -3.70 -17.57
N LYS A 18 3.14 -4.85 -17.42
CA LYS A 18 3.31 -5.53 -16.12
C LYS A 18 4.48 -4.92 -15.36
N LYS A 19 4.16 -4.03 -14.42
CA LYS A 19 5.14 -3.49 -13.46
C LYS A 19 4.71 -3.81 -12.05
N HIS A 20 5.68 -4.12 -11.21
CA HIS A 20 5.41 -4.34 -9.78
C HIS A 20 5.18 -2.99 -9.06
N ASP A 21 4.17 -2.94 -8.21
CA ASP A 21 3.74 -1.73 -7.51
C ASP A 21 4.88 -1.02 -6.78
N TYR A 22 5.75 -1.78 -6.09
CA TYR A 22 6.88 -1.19 -5.37
C TYR A 22 7.96 -0.60 -6.29
N ALA A 23 8.13 -1.15 -7.50
CA ALA A 23 9.04 -0.56 -8.49
C ALA A 23 8.49 0.75 -9.04
N LEU A 24 7.19 0.77 -9.39
CA LEU A 24 6.48 1.99 -9.81
C LEU A 24 6.55 3.08 -8.73
N PHE A 25 6.38 2.72 -7.46
CA PHE A 25 6.51 3.63 -6.34
C PHE A 25 7.92 4.22 -6.17
N LYS A 26 8.98 3.44 -6.38
CA LYS A 26 10.35 3.97 -6.32
C LYS A 26 10.61 4.99 -7.43
N GLU A 27 10.09 4.72 -8.62
CA GLU A 27 10.26 5.60 -9.78
C GLU A 27 9.44 6.88 -9.72
N SER A 28 8.28 6.86 -9.05
CA SER A 28 7.46 8.07 -8.89
C SER A 28 8.14 9.14 -8.03
N LYS A 29 9.21 8.78 -7.29
CA LYS A 29 10.03 9.69 -6.47
C LYS A 29 9.20 10.60 -5.56
N ILE A 30 8.04 10.12 -5.12
CA ILE A 30 7.14 10.90 -4.26
C ILE A 30 7.89 11.17 -2.94
N PRO A 31 8.06 12.45 -2.54
CA PRO A 31 8.70 12.77 -1.28
C PRO A 31 7.78 12.38 -0.13
N ILE A 32 8.29 11.56 0.79
CA ILE A 32 7.60 11.14 2.01
C ILE A 32 8.47 11.53 3.19
N LEU A 33 7.90 12.26 4.14
CA LEU A 33 8.59 12.65 5.37
C LEU A 33 8.85 11.39 6.21
N LYS A 34 10.06 11.26 6.77
CA LYS A 34 10.48 10.07 7.55
C LYS A 34 9.55 9.71 8.70
N ASN A 35 8.84 10.69 9.26
CA ASN A 35 7.95 10.53 10.39
C ASN A 35 6.51 10.17 9.98
N THR A 36 6.17 10.26 8.69
CA THR A 36 4.84 9.91 8.19
C THR A 36 4.57 8.42 8.35
N LYS A 37 3.46 8.05 8.98
CA LYS A 37 3.06 6.64 9.07
C LYS A 37 2.52 6.18 7.71
N LEU A 38 3.16 5.19 7.12
CA LEU A 38 2.69 4.58 5.88
C LEU A 38 1.86 3.33 6.16
N ILE A 39 0.79 3.16 5.40
CA ILE A 39 -0.04 1.95 5.41
C ILE A 39 -0.01 1.39 4.00
N VAL A 40 0.54 0.18 3.86
CA VAL A 40 0.80 -0.43 2.55
C VAL A 40 0.36 -1.90 2.54
N ASP A 41 0.10 -2.43 1.34
CA ASP A 41 -0.12 -3.86 1.16
C ASP A 41 1.21 -4.66 1.15
N SER A 42 1.08 -5.99 1.05
CA SER A 42 2.23 -6.90 1.03
C SER A 42 3.13 -6.76 -0.22
N GLY A 43 2.65 -6.16 -1.31
CA GLY A 43 3.43 -5.87 -2.50
C GLY A 43 4.54 -4.85 -2.25
N TYR A 44 4.42 -4.04 -1.19
CA TYR A 44 5.46 -3.09 -0.78
C TYR A 44 6.50 -3.70 0.16
N GLN A 45 6.60 -5.04 0.21
CA GLN A 45 7.57 -5.65 1.11
C GLN A 45 9.01 -5.22 0.80
N GLY A 46 9.73 -4.83 1.85
CA GLY A 46 11.04 -4.21 1.76
C GLY A 46 11.04 -2.69 1.89
N ILE A 47 9.89 -2.00 1.84
CA ILE A 47 9.80 -0.54 2.05
C ILE A 47 10.35 -0.11 3.41
N GLN A 48 10.23 -0.98 4.42
CA GLN A 48 10.77 -0.80 5.76
C GLN A 48 12.28 -0.53 5.82
N LYS A 49 13.04 -0.91 4.77
CA LYS A 49 14.49 -0.62 4.67
C LYS A 49 14.78 0.87 4.46
N ASN A 50 13.84 1.60 3.86
CA ASN A 50 13.99 3.01 3.53
C ASN A 50 13.12 3.91 4.41
N HIS A 51 12.10 3.34 5.07
CA HIS A 51 11.13 4.07 5.88
C HIS A 51 10.72 3.25 7.10
N ASN A 52 10.97 3.73 8.31
CA ASN A 52 10.78 2.91 9.52
C ASN A 52 9.32 2.89 10.02
N ASN A 53 8.57 3.98 9.83
CA ASN A 53 7.18 4.09 10.31
C ASN A 53 6.17 3.52 9.30
N VAL A 54 6.13 2.18 9.16
CA VAL A 54 5.28 1.51 8.16
C VAL A 54 4.44 0.40 8.81
N LEU A 55 3.14 0.41 8.55
CA LEU A 55 2.23 -0.71 8.77
C LEU A 55 2.18 -1.55 7.49
N ILE A 56 2.69 -2.78 7.56
CA ILE A 56 2.77 -3.71 6.45
C ILE A 56 2.48 -5.14 6.93
N PRO A 57 1.79 -6.00 6.14
CA PRO A 57 1.54 -7.37 6.56
C PRO A 57 2.83 -8.14 6.83
N THR A 58 2.84 -8.89 7.93
CA THR A 58 3.92 -9.81 8.27
C THR A 58 4.01 -10.89 7.22
N LYS A 59 5.19 -11.03 6.61
CA LYS A 59 5.45 -12.03 5.58
C LYS A 59 5.64 -13.41 6.21
N LYS A 60 4.79 -14.37 5.83
CA LYS A 60 5.00 -15.79 6.15
C LYS A 60 6.26 -16.30 5.45
N THR A 61 7.10 -17.05 6.15
CA THR A 61 8.20 -17.80 5.54
C THR A 61 8.11 -19.28 5.93
N LYS A 62 8.86 -20.15 5.25
CA LYS A 62 8.90 -21.59 5.60
C LYS A 62 9.38 -21.81 7.04
N LYS A 63 10.41 -21.07 7.45
CA LYS A 63 11.02 -21.17 8.79
C LYS A 63 10.24 -20.42 9.87
N ASN A 64 9.57 -19.32 9.49
CA ASN A 64 8.79 -18.49 10.41
C ASN A 64 7.32 -18.43 9.94
N PRO A 65 6.48 -19.38 10.39
CA PRO A 65 5.04 -19.32 10.15
C PRO A 65 4.40 -18.18 10.95
N LEU A 66 3.24 -17.71 10.50
CA LEU A 66 2.51 -16.66 11.21
C LEU A 66 1.81 -17.23 12.46
N ASN A 67 2.00 -16.57 13.59
CA ASN A 67 1.24 -16.86 14.81
C ASN A 67 -0.20 -16.29 14.72
N LYS A 68 -1.04 -16.56 15.72
CA LYS A 68 -2.46 -16.15 15.72
C LYS A 68 -2.63 -14.62 15.65
N GLU A 69 -1.82 -13.88 16.41
CA GLU A 69 -1.85 -12.43 16.47
C GLU A 69 -1.43 -11.79 15.13
N GLN A 70 -0.34 -12.28 14.53
CA GLN A 70 0.12 -11.83 13.22
C GLN A 70 -0.91 -12.09 12.13
N LYS A 71 -1.62 -13.24 12.19
CA LYS A 71 -2.73 -13.52 11.27
C LYS A 71 -3.88 -12.53 11.46
N GLN A 72 -4.24 -12.21 12.71
CA GLN A 72 -5.28 -11.23 13.02
C GLN A 72 -4.88 -9.82 12.55
N TYR A 73 -3.66 -9.39 12.87
CA TYR A 73 -3.09 -8.13 12.40
C TYR A 73 -3.12 -8.03 10.87
N ASN A 74 -2.59 -9.04 10.16
CA ASN A 74 -2.60 -9.06 8.70
C ASN A 74 -4.03 -8.98 8.13
N ARG A 75 -5.01 -9.63 8.78
CA ARG A 75 -6.41 -9.60 8.35
C ARG A 75 -7.02 -8.21 8.50
N LEU A 76 -6.81 -7.56 9.64
CA LEU A 76 -7.29 -6.19 9.90
C LEU A 76 -6.65 -5.19 8.94
N LEU A 77 -5.34 -5.29 8.74
CA LEU A 77 -4.61 -4.42 7.83
C LEU A 77 -5.07 -4.60 6.37
N ALA A 78 -5.29 -5.85 5.95
CA ALA A 78 -5.82 -6.14 4.61
C ALA A 78 -7.23 -5.56 4.39
N LEU A 79 -8.11 -5.58 5.40
CA LEU A 79 -9.44 -4.94 5.31
C LEU A 79 -9.33 -3.43 5.12
N LEU A 80 -8.45 -2.77 5.89
CA LEU A 80 -8.21 -1.34 5.78
C LEU A 80 -7.70 -0.95 4.38
N VAL A 81 -6.68 -1.66 3.90
CA VAL A 81 -6.08 -1.37 2.59
C VAL A 81 -7.06 -1.67 1.46
N LYS A 82 -7.80 -2.79 1.50
CA LYS A 82 -8.83 -3.12 0.49
C LYS A 82 -9.91 -2.04 0.39
N LYS A 83 -10.38 -1.52 1.53
CA LYS A 83 -11.38 -0.45 1.55
C LYS A 83 -10.89 0.80 0.81
N LEU A 84 -9.64 1.21 1.06
CA LEU A 84 -9.02 2.37 0.39
C LEU A 84 -8.76 2.10 -1.11
N GLN A 85 -8.33 0.89 -1.47
CA GLN A 85 -8.13 0.51 -2.86
C GLN A 85 -9.43 0.54 -3.67
N ILE A 86 -10.54 0.01 -3.11
CA ILE A 86 -11.86 0.06 -3.76
C ILE A 86 -12.30 1.51 -3.96
N PHE A 87 -12.13 2.36 -2.94
CA PHE A 87 -12.46 3.78 -3.03
C PHE A 87 -11.70 4.48 -4.17
N VAL A 88 -10.39 4.28 -4.26
CA VAL A 88 -9.59 4.88 -5.35
C VAL A 88 -9.95 4.32 -6.71
N LYS A 89 -10.17 3.00 -6.83
CA LYS A 89 -10.57 2.39 -8.10
C LYS A 89 -11.86 3.00 -8.63
N LYS A 90 -12.88 3.20 -7.77
CA LYS A 90 -14.13 3.87 -8.17
C LYS A 90 -13.89 5.26 -8.73
N ILE A 91 -13.14 6.10 -8.01
CA ILE A 91 -12.81 7.46 -8.45
C ILE A 91 -12.04 7.46 -9.78
N LEU A 92 -11.10 6.53 -9.94
CA LEU A 92 -10.29 6.46 -11.16
C LEU A 92 -11.11 5.99 -12.37
N ILE A 93 -12.03 5.04 -12.18
CA ILE A 93 -12.95 4.60 -13.24
C ILE A 93 -13.84 5.77 -13.67
N GLU A 94 -14.45 6.47 -12.72
CA GLU A 94 -15.32 7.62 -12.99
C GLU A 94 -14.57 8.78 -13.69
N LYS A 95 -13.31 9.05 -13.29
CA LYS A 95 -12.54 10.16 -13.85
C LYS A 95 -11.88 9.88 -15.19
N TYR A 96 -11.45 8.64 -15.41
CA TYR A 96 -10.57 8.29 -16.54
C TYR A 96 -11.19 7.26 -17.49
N ASN A 97 -12.46 6.87 -17.30
CA ASN A 97 -13.17 5.91 -18.15
C ASN A 97 -12.36 4.64 -18.41
N PHE A 98 -11.64 4.14 -17.40
CA PHE A 98 -10.99 2.84 -17.47
C PHE A 98 -12.09 1.76 -17.52
N ASN A 99 -12.47 1.36 -18.75
CA ASN A 99 -13.29 0.20 -19.05
C ASN A 99 -12.46 -1.09 -19.00
#